data_AF-A0A7X6XE82-F1
#
_entry.id   AF-A0A7X6XE82-F1
#
_cell.length_a   1.000
_cell.length_b   1.000
_cell.length_c   1.000
_cell.angle_alpha   90.00
_cell.angle_beta   90.00
_cell.angle_gamma   90.00
#
_symmetry.space_group_name_H-M   'P 1'
#
loop_
_entity.id
_entity.type
_entity.pdbx_description
1 polymer ?
#
loop_
_entity_poly.entity_id
_entity_poly.type
_entity_poly.pdbx_seq_one_letter_code
_entity_poly.pdbx_strand_id
1 'polypeptide(L)' 'IERAKALYSADREAPLRRSHLNPEVLKAYSEFLGEPNSHKAHELLHTSYTARPKYRHST' A
#
# COMPACT_ATOMS: atom_id res chain seq x y z
N ILE A 1 -14.64 -11.38 16.53
CA ILE A 1 -14.04 -10.16 17.11
C ILE A 1 -12.62 -10.43 17.63
N GLU A 2 -12.37 -11.61 18.20
CA GLU A 2 -11.05 -11.97 18.77
C GLU A 2 -9.86 -11.84 17.80
N ARG A 3 -10.01 -12.20 16.52
CA ARG A 3 -8.94 -12.00 15.51
C ARG A 3 -8.56 -10.53 15.31
N ALA A 4 -9.56 -9.65 15.23
CA ALA A 4 -9.32 -8.23 15.04
C ALA A 4 -8.62 -7.62 16.26
N LYS A 5 -9.07 -7.99 17.48
CA LYS A 5 -8.43 -7.54 18.72
C LYS A 5 -6.96 -7.94 18.78
N ALA A 6 -6.65 -9.21 18.50
CA ALA A 6 -5.27 -9.71 18.51
C ALA A 6 -4.38 -8.95 17.51
N LEU A 7 -4.86 -8.68 16.29
CA LEU A 7 -4.15 -7.89 15.29
C LEU A 7 -3.87 -6.46 15.77
N TYR A 8 -4.87 -5.78 16.32
CA TYR A 8 -4.71 -4.41 16.81
C TYR A 8 -3.79 -4.30 18.03
N SER A 9 -3.79 -5.31 18.91
CA SER A 9 -2.85 -5.40 20.02
C SER A 9 -1.41 -5.51 19.53
N ALA A 10 -1.16 -6.42 18.57
CA ALA A 10 0.15 -6.59 17.96
C ALA A 10 0.65 -5.30 17.27
N ASP A 11 -0.21 -4.63 16.48
CA ASP A 11 0.13 -3.36 15.82
C ASP A 11 0.46 -2.23 16.82
N ARG A 12 -0.15 -2.26 18.02
CA ARG A 12 0.10 -1.27 19.05
C ARG A 12 1.45 -1.47 19.73
N GLU A 13 1.89 -2.70 19.87
CA GLU A 13 3.14 -3.08 20.51
C GLU A 13 4.34 -3.01 19.55
N ALA A 14 4.09 -2.91 18.24
CA ALA A 14 5.13 -2.79 17.23
C ALA A 14 6.00 -1.53 17.45
N PRO A 15 7.35 -1.68 17.58
CA PRO A 15 8.26 -0.55 17.74
C PRO A 15 8.22 0.43 16.56
N LEU A 16 8.04 -0.09 15.34
CA LEU A 16 7.91 0.67 14.11
C LEU A 16 6.46 0.61 13.61
N ARG A 17 5.62 1.48 14.16
CA ARG A 17 4.18 1.51 13.85
C ARG A 17 3.82 2.43 12.67
N ARG A 18 4.62 3.46 12.39
CA ARG A 18 4.31 4.45 11.35
C ARG A 18 5.09 4.14 10.07
N SER A 19 4.39 3.94 8.96
CA SER A 19 5.00 3.52 7.68
C SER A 19 6.07 4.50 7.16
N HIS A 20 5.88 5.80 7.34
CA HIS A 20 6.86 6.82 6.92
C HIS A 20 8.11 6.92 7.83
N LEU A 21 8.13 6.20 8.95
CA LEU A 21 9.31 6.07 9.81
C LEU A 21 10.05 4.74 9.57
N ASN A 22 9.55 3.88 8.69
CA ASN A 22 10.20 2.61 8.40
C ASN A 22 11.50 2.87 7.60
N PRO A 23 12.68 2.46 8.11
CA PRO A 23 13.96 2.74 7.48
C PRO A 23 14.08 2.13 6.07
N GLU A 24 13.50 0.95 5.84
CA GLU A 24 13.53 0.29 4.53
C GLU A 24 12.69 1.05 3.50
N VAL A 25 11.55 1.61 3.93
CA VAL A 25 10.71 2.45 3.06
C VAL A 25 11.44 3.73 2.71
N LEU A 26 12.02 4.41 3.71
CA LEU A 26 12.80 5.63 3.48
C LEU A 26 13.96 5.38 2.52
N LYS A 27 14.68 4.27 2.69
CA LYS A 27 15.77 3.85 1.81
C LYS A 27 15.28 3.65 0.38
N ALA A 28 14.20 2.88 0.18
CA ALA A 28 13.62 2.63 -1.14
C ALA A 28 13.20 3.91 -1.88
N TYR A 29 12.65 4.89 -1.15
CA TYR A 29 12.34 6.20 -1.73
C TYR A 29 13.60 7.01 -2.03
N SER A 30 14.54 7.09 -1.10
CA SER A 30 15.77 7.88 -1.28
C SER A 30 16.69 7.36 -2.41
N GLU A 31 16.79 6.05 -2.59
CA GLU A 31 17.75 5.44 -3.52
C GLU A 31 17.13 5.12 -4.89
N PHE A 32 15.80 4.92 -4.95
CA PHE A 32 15.17 4.36 -6.15
C PHE A 32 13.90 5.06 -6.61
N LEU A 33 12.88 5.18 -5.75
CA LEU A 33 11.54 5.65 -6.13
C LEU A 33 11.43 7.18 -6.21
N GLY A 34 12.32 7.91 -5.55
CA GLY A 34 12.28 9.37 -5.44
C GLY A 34 11.25 9.83 -4.41
N GLU A 35 10.27 10.60 -4.84
CA GLU A 35 9.20 11.14 -3.98
C GLU A 35 7.88 10.36 -4.12
N PRO A 36 7.00 10.39 -3.10
CA PRO A 36 5.63 9.91 -3.24
C PRO A 36 4.93 10.58 -4.42
N ASN A 37 4.16 9.80 -5.20
CA ASN A 37 3.50 10.25 -6.44
C ASN A 37 4.45 10.69 -7.58
N SER A 38 5.74 10.40 -7.50
CA SER A 38 6.65 10.56 -8.64
C SER A 38 6.21 9.69 -9.82
N HIS A 39 6.71 10.00 -11.03
CA HIS A 39 6.45 9.19 -12.22
C HIS A 39 6.78 7.71 -12.00
N LYS A 40 7.96 7.42 -11.42
CA LYS A 40 8.40 6.04 -11.15
C LYS A 40 7.53 5.35 -10.10
N ALA A 41 7.11 6.06 -9.05
CA ALA A 41 6.17 5.53 -8.08
C ALA A 41 4.80 5.26 -8.73
N HIS A 42 4.36 6.10 -9.66
CA HIS A 42 3.10 5.90 -10.37
C HIS A 42 3.13 4.74 -11.37
N GLU A 43 4.26 4.51 -12.02
CA GLU A 43 4.44 3.38 -12.92
C GLU A 43 4.48 2.03 -12.18
N LEU A 44 5.12 1.98 -11.00
CA LEU A 44 5.35 0.73 -10.27
C LEU A 44 4.32 0.42 -9.19
N LEU A 45 3.79 1.45 -8.51
CA LEU A 45 2.98 1.28 -7.29
C LEU A 45 1.52 1.69 -7.47
N HIS A 46 1.18 2.41 -8.55
CA HIS A 46 -0.19 2.81 -8.84
C HIS A 46 -0.80 1.97 -9.96
N THR A 47 -2.13 1.93 -9.99
CA THR A 47 -2.90 1.21 -11.01
C THR A 47 -4.16 1.99 -11.34
N SER A 48 -4.82 1.63 -12.44
CA SER A 48 -6.06 2.25 -12.89
C SER A 48 -7.16 1.21 -13.04
N TYR A 49 -8.40 1.68 -12.93
CA TYR A 49 -9.59 0.86 -13.10
C TYR A 49 -10.25 1.19 -14.42
N THR A 50 -10.79 0.16 -15.06
CA THR A 50 -11.66 0.32 -16.23
C THR A 50 -13.06 -0.13 -15.87
N ALA A 51 -14.07 0.58 -16.37
CA ALA A 51 -15.46 0.22 -16.14
C ALA A 51 -15.74 -1.16 -16.75
N ARG A 52 -16.25 -2.09 -15.95
CA ARG A 52 -16.62 -3.44 -16.40
C ARG A 52 -18.12 -3.64 -16.23
N PRO A 53 -18.83 -4.16 -17.25
CA PRO A 53 -20.24 -4.47 -17.10
C PRO A 53 -20.43 -5.59 -16.08
N LYS A 54 -21.45 -5.45 -15.22
CA LYS A 54 -21.76 -6.42 -14.15
C LYS A 54 -22.12 -7.80 -14.70
N TYR A 55 -22.72 -7.84 -15.88
CA TYR A 55 -23.05 -9.05 -16.62
C TYR A 55 -22.44 -8.94 -18.02
N ARG A 56 -21.78 -9.99 -18.51
CA ARG A 56 -21.49 -10.09 -19.94
C ARG A 56 -22.82 -10.32 -20.65
N HIS A 57 -23.21 -9.41 -21.54
CA HIS A 57 -24.30 -9.70 -22.47
C HIS A 57 -23.86 -10.90 -23.33
N SER A 58 -24.49 -12.05 -23.12
CA SER A 58 -24.39 -13.17 -24.05
C SER A 58 -25.31 -12.83 -25.23
N THR A 59 -24.71 -12.38 -26.33
CA THR A 59 -25.33 -12.46 -27.65
C THR A 59 -24.84 -13.72 -28.32
#